data_AF-A0A515DAE3-F1
#
_entry.id   AF-A0A515DAE3-F1
#
_cell.length_a   1.000
_cell.length_b   1.000
_cell.length_c   1.000
_cell.angle_alpha   90.00
_cell.angle_beta   90.00
_cell.angle_gamma   90.00
#
_symmetry.space_group_name_H-M   'P 1'
#
loop_
_entity.id
_entity.type
_entity.pdbx_description
1 polymer ?
#
loop_
_entity_poly.entity_id
_entity_poly.type
_entity_poly.pdbx_seq_one_letter_code
_entity_poly.pdbx_strand_id
1 'polypeptide(L)'
;MEKLDLHIRANPKPRHLQLLAASPQVVRLAFGNLDFQADLGLACDPDEAELVPVRLALVLASRRATLAAPIDGITASTTDPVRIQTDAQRSRRAGFGAKLCIHPAQVAVVNAALAPTPAELEWARRVLAAYAQAGGGVFSLDDRMVDAPVVRLAQRIVDGER
;
A
#
# COMPACT_ATOMS: atom_id res chain seq x y z
N MET A 1 -11.16 -19.55 15.87
CA MET A 1 -11.82 -18.29 15.50
C MET A 1 -11.32 -17.90 14.12
N GLU A 2 -12.21 -17.70 13.15
CA GLU A 2 -11.86 -17.49 11.74
C GLU A 2 -11.31 -16.06 11.51
N LYS A 3 -10.23 -15.95 10.72
CA LYS A 3 -9.55 -14.70 10.35
C LYS A 3 -10.17 -14.14 9.06
N LEU A 4 -10.34 -12.82 8.97
CA LEU A 4 -11.09 -12.17 7.88
C LEU A 4 -10.42 -10.88 7.41
N ASP A 5 -10.52 -10.60 6.11
CA ASP A 5 -10.28 -9.28 5.53
C ASP A 5 -11.54 -8.42 5.69
N LEU A 6 -11.40 -7.23 6.26
CA LEU A 6 -12.54 -6.34 6.50
C LEU A 6 -12.66 -5.27 5.43
N HIS A 7 -13.80 -5.25 4.74
CA HIS A 7 -14.10 -4.29 3.67
C HIS A 7 -14.72 -3.00 4.23
N ILE A 8 -14.01 -1.87 4.10
CA ILE A 8 -14.47 -0.53 4.47
C ILE A 8 -15.12 0.12 3.25
N ARG A 9 -16.46 0.15 3.24
CA ARG A 9 -17.30 0.56 2.09
C ARG A 9 -18.05 1.88 2.26
N ALA A 10 -18.10 2.42 3.47
CA ALA A 10 -18.80 3.66 3.79
C ALA A 10 -17.92 4.51 4.71
N ASN A 11 -18.22 5.79 4.87
CA ASN A 11 -17.44 6.70 5.70
C ASN A 11 -17.48 6.28 7.19
N PRO A 12 -16.42 5.65 7.73
CA PRO A 12 -16.42 5.28 9.12
C PRO A 12 -16.10 6.52 9.94
N LYS A 13 -16.83 6.75 11.05
CA LYS A 13 -16.35 7.72 12.05
C LYS A 13 -14.89 7.38 12.39
N PRO A 14 -13.96 8.35 12.50
CA PRO A 14 -12.54 8.07 12.66
C PRO A 14 -12.20 7.09 13.79
N ARG A 15 -12.97 7.12 14.88
CA ARG A 15 -12.86 6.18 16.01
C ARG A 15 -13.20 4.73 15.66
N HIS A 16 -14.13 4.50 14.74
CA HIS A 16 -14.56 3.15 14.36
C HIS A 16 -13.49 2.46 13.52
N LEU A 17 -12.78 3.18 12.64
CA LEU A 17 -11.73 2.57 11.83
C LEU A 17 -10.61 1.95 12.69
N GLN A 18 -10.23 2.64 13.77
CA GLN A 18 -9.22 2.14 14.71
C GLN A 18 -9.70 0.91 15.49
N LEU A 19 -10.96 0.91 15.95
CA LEU A 19 -11.56 -0.22 16.65
C LEU A 19 -11.70 -1.46 15.75
N LEU A 20 -12.11 -1.24 14.51
CA LEU A 20 -12.22 -2.29 13.50
C LEU A 20 -10.83 -2.89 13.19
N ALA A 21 -9.81 -2.05 12.97
CA ALA A 21 -8.45 -2.52 12.73
C ALA A 21 -7.88 -3.30 13.92
N ALA A 22 -8.21 -2.91 15.16
CA ALA A 22 -7.75 -3.59 16.37
C ALA A 22 -8.53 -4.87 16.73
N SER A 23 -9.56 -5.22 15.94
CA SER A 23 -10.40 -6.39 16.24
C SER A 23 -9.64 -7.69 16.00
N PRO A 24 -9.66 -8.69 16.93
CA PRO A 24 -8.79 -9.87 16.87
C PRO A 24 -8.91 -10.74 15.61
N GLN A 25 -10.04 -10.68 14.90
CA GLN A 25 -10.29 -11.47 13.69
C GLN A 25 -9.83 -10.76 12.40
N VAL A 26 -9.59 -9.45 12.47
CA VAL A 26 -9.23 -8.66 11.30
C VAL A 26 -7.74 -8.82 11.03
N VAL A 27 -7.40 -9.29 9.83
CA VAL A 27 -6.00 -9.44 9.40
C VAL A 27 -5.57 -8.37 8.41
N ARG A 28 -6.55 -7.74 7.75
CA ARG A 28 -6.32 -6.70 6.74
C ARG A 28 -7.56 -5.85 6.56
N LEU A 29 -7.34 -4.61 6.15
CA LEU A 29 -8.40 -3.69 5.72
C LEU A 29 -8.43 -3.65 4.19
N ALA A 30 -9.62 -3.60 3.61
CA ALA A 30 -9.82 -3.42 2.17
C ALA A 30 -10.69 -2.17 1.90
N PHE A 31 -10.31 -1.36 0.92
CA PHE A 31 -11.02 -0.13 0.59
C PHE A 31 -12.05 -0.35 -0.52
N GLY A 32 -13.33 -0.16 -0.21
CA GLY A 32 -14.41 -0.14 -1.21
C GLY A 32 -14.54 1.25 -1.81
N ASN A 33 -13.63 1.64 -2.71
CA ASN A 33 -13.54 3.01 -3.22
C ASN A 33 -14.82 3.49 -3.93
N LEU A 34 -15.51 2.62 -4.67
CA LEU A 34 -16.75 3.01 -5.36
C LEU A 34 -17.93 3.18 -4.40
N ASP A 35 -18.12 2.23 -3.47
CA ASP A 35 -19.16 2.34 -2.45
C ASP A 35 -18.95 3.58 -1.57
N PHE A 36 -17.70 3.87 -1.22
CA PHE A 36 -17.35 5.05 -0.42
C PHE A 36 -17.63 6.35 -1.17
N GLN A 37 -17.35 6.40 -2.48
CA GLN A 37 -17.70 7.56 -3.31
C GLN A 37 -19.21 7.74 -3.38
N ALA A 38 -19.96 6.65 -3.57
CA ALA A 38 -21.43 6.69 -3.63
C ALA A 38 -22.05 7.15 -2.30
N ASP A 39 -21.55 6.63 -1.17
CA ASP A 39 -21.99 7.01 0.19
C ASP A 39 -21.80 8.50 0.48
N LEU A 40 -20.70 9.08 0.00
CA LEU A 40 -20.35 10.49 0.23
C LEU A 40 -20.79 11.44 -0.90
N GLY A 41 -21.35 10.93 -1.99
CA GLY A 41 -21.69 11.73 -3.16
C GLY A 41 -20.46 12.35 -3.85
N LEU A 42 -19.32 11.66 -3.82
CA LEU A 42 -18.09 12.13 -4.46
C LEU A 42 -18.12 11.84 -5.96
N ALA A 43 -17.72 12.83 -6.75
CA ALA A 43 -17.40 12.67 -8.16
C ALA A 43 -15.89 12.86 -8.33
N CYS A 44 -15.14 11.78 -8.12
CA CYS A 44 -13.68 11.82 -8.21
C CYS A 44 -13.20 11.93 -9.65
N ASP A 45 -12.14 12.70 -9.85
CA ASP A 45 -11.40 12.72 -11.09
C ASP A 45 -10.64 11.40 -11.33
N PRO A 46 -10.12 11.15 -12.55
CA PRO A 46 -9.41 9.92 -12.89
C PRO A 46 -8.26 9.55 -11.95
N ASP A 47 -7.59 10.53 -11.33
CA ASP A 47 -6.49 10.29 -10.40
C ASP A 47 -6.95 10.00 -8.96
N GLU A 48 -8.23 10.23 -8.66
CA GLU A 48 -8.89 10.05 -7.35
C GLU A 48 -8.16 10.79 -6.21
N ALA A 49 -7.71 12.03 -6.47
CA ALA A 49 -7.03 12.87 -5.49
C ALA A 49 -7.87 13.10 -4.22
N GLU A 50 -9.20 13.15 -4.35
CA GLU A 50 -10.15 13.35 -3.24
C GLU A 50 -10.16 12.16 -2.26
N LEU A 51 -9.73 10.98 -2.71
CA LEU A 51 -9.65 9.77 -1.88
C LEU A 51 -8.33 9.65 -1.12
N VAL A 52 -7.35 10.56 -1.34
CA VAL A 52 -6.07 10.53 -0.64
C VAL A 52 -6.22 10.54 0.89
N PRO A 53 -7.08 11.38 1.51
CA PRO A 53 -7.24 11.40 2.96
C PRO A 53 -7.71 10.06 3.54
N VAL A 54 -8.71 9.42 2.93
CA VAL A 54 -9.23 8.12 3.41
C VAL A 54 -8.21 6.99 3.18
N ARG A 55 -7.50 7.02 2.04
CA ARG A 55 -6.42 6.08 1.75
C ARG A 55 -5.30 6.13 2.80
N LEU A 56 -4.87 7.34 3.16
CA LEU A 56 -3.86 7.52 4.21
C LEU A 56 -4.39 7.07 5.57
N ALA A 57 -5.65 7.38 5.90
CA ALA A 57 -6.27 6.93 7.15
C ALA A 57 -6.29 5.40 7.28
N LEU A 58 -6.57 4.67 6.20
CA LEU A 58 -6.54 3.20 6.16
C LEU A 58 -5.13 2.65 6.40
N VAL A 59 -4.12 3.21 5.73
CA VAL A 59 -2.73 2.79 5.90
C VAL A 59 -2.27 3.02 7.34
N LEU A 60 -2.57 4.19 7.92
CA LEU A 60 -2.24 4.48 9.31
C LEU A 60 -2.96 3.56 10.29
N ALA A 61 -4.24 3.25 10.05
CA ALA A 61 -5.01 2.32 10.88
C ALA A 61 -4.41 0.91 10.84
N SER A 62 -4.11 0.37 9.65
CA SER A 62 -3.46 -0.93 9.50
C SER A 62 -2.12 -0.99 10.25
N ARG A 63 -1.24 0.01 10.07
CA ARG A 63 0.08 0.02 10.72
C ARG A 63 -0.02 0.10 12.25
N ARG A 64 -0.93 0.92 12.78
CA ARG A 64 -1.15 1.06 14.23
C ARG A 64 -1.67 -0.21 14.88
N ALA A 65 -2.44 -1.01 14.14
CA ALA A 65 -2.93 -2.31 14.58
C ALA A 65 -1.99 -3.47 14.23
N THR A 66 -0.79 -3.20 13.70
CA THR A 66 0.18 -4.22 13.26
C THR A 66 -0.41 -5.21 12.24
N LEU A 67 -1.34 -4.72 11.41
CA LEU A 67 -1.91 -5.47 10.29
C LEU A 67 -1.02 -5.36 9.05
N ALA A 68 -1.23 -6.28 8.10
CA ALA A 68 -0.67 -6.15 6.76
C ALA A 68 -1.12 -4.83 6.11
N ALA A 69 -0.30 -4.29 5.20
CA ALA A 69 -0.65 -3.09 4.44
C ALA A 69 -2.02 -3.30 3.75
N PRO A 70 -2.92 -2.31 3.76
CA PRO A 70 -4.30 -2.51 3.31
C PRO A 70 -4.38 -2.87 1.82
N ILE A 71 -5.56 -3.36 1.41
CA ILE A 71 -5.94 -3.63 0.03
C ILE A 71 -6.66 -2.39 -0.52
N ASP A 72 -6.20 -1.82 -1.64
CA ASP A 72 -6.86 -0.68 -2.28
C ASP A 72 -8.06 -1.17 -3.12
N GLY A 73 -8.94 -0.23 -3.44
CA GLY A 73 -10.15 -0.49 -4.20
C GLY A 73 -9.91 -0.91 -5.64
N ILE A 74 -10.98 -1.09 -6.39
CA ILE A 74 -10.94 -1.65 -7.73
C ILE A 74 -10.52 -0.60 -8.76
N THR A 75 -10.11 -1.06 -9.95
CA THR A 75 -10.15 -0.25 -11.17
C THR A 75 -11.35 -0.72 -11.99
N ALA A 76 -12.28 0.18 -12.31
CA ALA A 76 -13.53 -0.19 -12.97
C ALA A 76 -13.31 -0.69 -14.42
N SER A 77 -12.29 -0.14 -15.09
CA SER A 77 -11.89 -0.64 -16.41
C SER A 77 -11.22 -2.01 -16.30
N THR A 78 -11.74 -2.97 -17.03
CA THR A 78 -11.21 -4.34 -17.14
C THR A 78 -10.37 -4.56 -18.39
N THR A 79 -10.42 -3.62 -19.34
CA THR A 79 -9.83 -3.73 -20.68
C THR A 79 -8.73 -2.69 -20.93
N ASP A 80 -8.52 -1.73 -20.04
CA ASP A 80 -7.47 -0.72 -20.14
C ASP A 80 -6.28 -1.05 -19.22
N PRO A 81 -5.24 -1.74 -19.71
CA PRO A 81 -4.08 -2.10 -18.90
C PRO A 81 -3.30 -0.88 -18.41
N VAL A 82 -3.30 0.23 -19.14
CA VAL A 82 -2.59 1.46 -18.76
C VAL A 82 -3.27 2.10 -17.56
N ARG A 83 -4.61 2.15 -17.55
CA ARG A 83 -5.39 2.61 -16.41
C ARG A 83 -5.19 1.71 -15.19
N ILE A 84 -5.25 0.39 -15.36
CA ILE A 84 -5.02 -0.58 -14.28
C ILE A 84 -3.63 -0.39 -13.66
N GLN A 85 -2.60 -0.25 -14.49
CA GLN A 85 -1.24 -0.01 -14.05
C GLN A 85 -1.11 1.31 -13.29
N THR A 86 -1.67 2.40 -13.83
CA THR A 86 -1.64 3.73 -13.21
C THR A 86 -2.30 3.73 -11.83
N ASP A 87 -3.48 3.12 -11.71
CA ASP A 87 -4.20 3.01 -10.45
C ASP A 87 -3.45 2.13 -9.44
N ALA A 88 -2.89 1.00 -9.87
CA ALA A 88 -2.10 0.13 -8.99
C ALA A 88 -0.80 0.82 -8.52
N GLN A 89 -0.17 1.62 -9.36
CA GLN A 89 0.97 2.45 -8.96
C GLN A 89 0.57 3.55 -7.97
N ARG A 90 -0.63 4.15 -8.10
CA ARG A 90 -1.18 5.06 -7.07
C ARG A 90 -1.32 4.33 -5.74
N SER A 91 -1.94 3.14 -5.74
CA SER A 91 -2.08 2.31 -4.53
C SER A 91 -0.72 2.04 -3.89
N ARG A 92 0.28 1.65 -4.70
CA ARG A 92 1.66 1.40 -4.26
C ARG A 92 2.29 2.60 -3.58
N ARG A 93 2.19 3.78 -4.20
CA ARG A 93 2.74 5.05 -3.67
C ARG A 93 2.04 5.47 -2.38
N ALA A 94 0.75 5.20 -2.25
CA ALA A 94 -0.04 5.50 -1.07
C ALA A 94 0.25 4.55 0.13
N GLY A 95 0.99 3.45 -0.08
CA GLY A 95 1.36 2.51 0.98
C GLY A 95 0.45 1.29 1.11
N PHE A 96 -0.39 1.02 0.10
CA PHE A 96 -1.15 -0.23 0.01
C PHE A 96 -0.27 -1.38 -0.45
N GLY A 97 -0.57 -2.58 0.06
CA GLY A 97 0.17 -3.81 -0.28
C GLY A 97 -0.58 -4.72 -1.25
N ALA A 98 -1.78 -4.34 -1.68
CA ALA A 98 -2.60 -5.09 -2.63
C ALA A 98 -3.65 -4.16 -3.25
N LYS A 99 -4.28 -4.62 -4.33
CA LYS A 99 -5.41 -3.96 -4.98
C LYS A 99 -6.45 -5.01 -5.38
N LEU A 100 -7.73 -4.72 -5.18
CA LEU A 100 -8.81 -5.60 -5.58
C LEU A 100 -8.86 -5.73 -7.11
N CYS A 101 -8.96 -6.96 -7.60
CA CYS A 101 -9.17 -7.28 -9.02
C CYS A 101 -10.59 -7.83 -9.20
N ILE A 102 -11.34 -7.27 -10.16
CA ILE A 102 -12.70 -7.70 -10.54
C ILE A 102 -12.70 -8.52 -11.83
N HIS A 103 -11.55 -8.65 -12.49
CA HIS A 103 -11.39 -9.43 -13.71
C HIS A 103 -10.00 -10.10 -13.74
N PRO A 104 -9.86 -11.35 -14.22
CA PRO A 104 -8.58 -12.05 -14.26
C PRO A 104 -7.46 -11.31 -15.01
N ALA A 105 -7.81 -10.57 -16.07
CA ALA A 105 -6.84 -9.78 -16.84
C ALA A 105 -6.13 -8.68 -16.02
N GLN A 106 -6.68 -8.27 -14.88
CA GLN A 106 -6.08 -7.26 -14.02
C GLN A 106 -4.93 -7.84 -13.18
N VAL A 107 -4.96 -9.13 -12.86
CA VAL A 107 -4.07 -9.77 -11.87
C VAL A 107 -2.60 -9.59 -12.23
N ALA A 108 -2.21 -9.89 -13.46
CA ALA A 108 -0.83 -9.78 -13.89
C ALA A 108 -0.32 -8.33 -13.85
N VAL A 109 -1.14 -7.38 -14.31
CA VAL A 109 -0.80 -5.95 -14.34
C VAL A 109 -0.67 -5.38 -12.93
N VAL A 110 -1.60 -5.73 -12.03
CA VAL A 110 -1.59 -5.31 -10.62
C VAL A 110 -0.36 -5.86 -9.91
N ASN A 111 -0.06 -7.15 -10.06
CA ASN A 111 1.11 -7.77 -9.43
C ASN A 111 2.41 -7.10 -9.90
N ALA A 112 2.56 -6.88 -11.22
CA ALA A 112 3.72 -6.20 -11.77
C ALA A 112 3.85 -4.75 -11.28
N ALA A 113 2.73 -4.02 -11.19
CA ALA A 113 2.72 -2.64 -10.73
C ALA A 113 3.06 -2.50 -9.23
N LEU A 114 2.65 -3.46 -8.40
CA LEU A 114 2.90 -3.47 -6.95
C LEU A 114 4.30 -3.99 -6.58
N ALA A 115 4.91 -4.82 -7.44
CA ALA A 115 6.25 -5.36 -7.23
C ALA A 115 7.33 -4.25 -7.17
N PRO A 116 8.41 -4.46 -6.39
CA PRO A 116 9.61 -3.64 -6.50
C PRO A 116 10.15 -3.64 -7.92
N THR A 117 10.54 -2.46 -8.38
CA THR A 117 11.24 -2.31 -9.67
C THR A 117 12.68 -2.81 -9.56
N PRO A 118 13.32 -3.19 -10.68
CA PRO A 118 14.73 -3.55 -10.69
C PRO A 118 15.64 -2.49 -10.06
N ALA A 119 15.36 -1.21 -10.31
CA ALA A 119 16.11 -0.08 -9.74
C ALA A 119 15.93 0.03 -8.22
N GLU A 120 14.70 -0.14 -7.71
CA GLU A 120 14.44 -0.18 -6.26
C GLU A 120 15.20 -1.33 -5.58
N LEU A 121 15.22 -2.52 -6.20
CA LEU A 121 15.94 -3.69 -5.69
C LEU A 121 17.46 -3.49 -5.70
N GLU A 122 18.00 -2.92 -6.78
CA GLU A 122 19.42 -2.59 -6.88
C GLU A 122 19.84 -1.59 -5.78
N TRP A 123 19.08 -0.50 -5.65
CA TRP A 123 19.30 0.49 -4.59
C TRP A 123 19.25 -0.14 -3.20
N ALA A 124 18.23 -0.95 -2.92
CA ALA A 124 18.07 -1.59 -1.62
C ALA A 124 19.23 -2.52 -1.27
N ARG A 125 19.71 -3.32 -2.25
CA ARG A 125 20.89 -4.20 -2.05
C ARG A 125 22.16 -3.40 -1.78
N ARG A 126 22.37 -2.27 -2.46
CA ARG A 126 23.51 -1.37 -2.22
C ARG A 126 23.47 -0.78 -0.81
N VAL A 127 22.29 -0.36 -0.35
CA VAL A 127 22.08 0.14 1.03
C VAL A 127 22.44 -0.93 2.06
N LEU A 128 21.92 -2.16 1.92
CA LEU A 128 22.18 -3.24 2.88
C LEU A 128 23.65 -3.66 2.90
N ALA A 129 24.31 -3.71 1.73
CA ALA A 129 25.73 -4.02 1.64
C ALA A 129 26.59 -2.94 2.34
N ALA A 130 26.29 -1.66 2.12
CA ALA A 130 26.99 -0.56 2.77
C ALA A 130 26.74 -0.51 4.29
N TYR A 131 25.52 -0.83 4.73
CA TYR A 131 25.20 -0.93 6.17
C TYR A 131 26.02 -2.02 6.88
N ALA A 132 26.20 -3.18 6.24
CA ALA A 132 27.03 -4.25 6.76
C ALA A 132 28.52 -3.84 6.87
N GLN A 133 29.03 -3.08 5.89
CA GLN A 133 30.40 -2.55 5.91
C GLN A 133 30.62 -1.47 6.98
N ALA A 134 29.59 -0.66 7.24
CA ALA A 134 29.64 0.43 8.22
C ALA A 134 29.48 -0.05 9.69
N GLY A 135 29.33 -1.36 9.93
CA GLY A 135 29.18 -1.90 11.28
C GLY A 135 27.87 -1.50 11.98
N GLY A 136 26.82 -1.18 11.22
CA GLY A 136 25.49 -0.90 11.77
C GLY A 136 25.19 0.56 12.13
N GLY A 137 26.11 1.49 11.82
CA GLY A 137 25.96 2.93 12.08
C GLY A 137 25.35 3.74 10.92
N VAL A 138 25.40 5.07 11.06
CA VAL A 138 25.05 6.02 9.98
C VAL A 138 26.19 6.06 8.97
N PHE A 139 25.86 6.05 7.68
CA PHE A 139 26.84 6.12 6.59
C PHE A 139 26.33 6.96 5.41
N SER A 140 27.20 7.21 4.42
CA SER A 140 26.83 7.91 3.18
C SER A 140 26.79 6.95 2.00
N LEU A 141 25.77 7.05 1.15
CA LEU A 141 25.66 6.36 -0.12
C LEU A 141 25.09 7.33 -1.16
N ASP A 142 25.75 7.48 -2.31
CA ASP A 142 25.37 8.43 -3.36
C ASP A 142 25.14 9.87 -2.82
N ASP A 143 26.05 10.32 -1.97
CA ASP A 143 26.01 11.63 -1.27
C ASP A 143 24.78 11.85 -0.38
N ARG A 144 24.11 10.77 0.04
CA ARG A 144 22.96 10.80 0.95
C ARG A 144 23.26 10.08 2.24
N MET A 145 22.84 10.69 3.34
CA MET A 145 22.86 10.07 4.66
C MET A 145 21.91 8.87 4.68
N VAL A 146 22.42 7.73 5.13
CA VAL A 146 21.66 6.50 5.35
C VAL A 146 21.70 6.17 6.83
N ASP A 147 20.51 6.05 7.41
CA ASP A 147 20.27 5.72 8.80
C ASP A 147 19.25 4.56 8.93
N ALA A 148 18.86 4.22 10.16
CA ALA A 148 18.00 3.08 10.43
C ALA A 148 16.66 3.08 9.65
N PRO A 149 15.91 4.19 9.53
CA PRO A 149 14.75 4.28 8.62
C PRO A 149 15.02 3.86 7.18
N VAL A 150 16.12 4.34 6.58
CA VAL A 150 16.47 4.03 5.19
C VAL A 150 16.88 2.56 5.04
N VAL A 151 17.63 2.01 6.01
CA VAL A 151 17.98 0.58 6.04
C VAL A 151 16.73 -0.30 6.16
N ARG A 152 15.77 0.06 7.02
CA ARG A 152 14.49 -0.66 7.14
C ARG A 152 13.69 -0.64 5.84
N LEU A 153 13.71 0.48 5.11
CA LEU A 153 13.06 0.58 3.81
C LEU A 153 13.74 -0.33 2.78
N ALA A 154 15.07 -0.35 2.74
CA ALA A 154 15.82 -1.25 1.86
C ALA A 154 15.53 -2.72 2.17
N GLN A 155 15.52 -3.11 3.44
CA GLN A 155 15.18 -4.47 3.86
C GLN A 155 13.80 -4.90 3.37
N ARG A 156 12.79 -4.06 3.60
CA ARG A 156 11.41 -4.26 3.10
C ARG A 156 11.35 -4.50 1.59
N ILE A 157 12.08 -3.69 0.82
CA ILE A 157 12.10 -3.81 -0.64
C ILE A 157 12.70 -5.15 -1.07
N VAL A 158 13.77 -5.62 -0.42
CA VAL A 158 14.40 -6.91 -0.73
C VAL A 158 13.52 -8.10 -0.35
N ASP A 159 12.84 -8.02 0.79
CA ASP A 159 11.96 -9.09 1.27
C ASP A 159 10.65 -9.18 0.48
N GLY A 160 10.38 -8.20 -0.40
CA GLY A 160 9.09 -8.05 -1.08
C GLY A 160 7.97 -7.67 -0.12
N GLU A 161 8.31 -7.26 1.10
CA GLU A 161 7.37 -6.86 2.14
C GLU A 161 7.08 -5.36 2.04
N ARG A 162 5.81 -5.00 1.84
CA ARG A 162 5.33 -3.62 2.02
C ARG A 162 4.52 -3.48 3.30
#